data_AF-F9ZMW1-F1
#
_entry.id   AF-F9ZMW1-F1
#
_cell.length_a   1.000
_cell.length_b   1.000
_cell.length_c   1.000
_cell.angle_alpha   90.00
_cell.angle_beta   90.00
_cell.angle_gamma   90.00
#
_symmetry.space_group_name_H-M   'P 1'
#
loop_
_entity.id
_entity.type
_entity.pdbx_description
1 polymer ?
#
loop_
_entity_poly.entity_id
_entity_poly.type
_entity_poly.pdbx_seq_one_letter_code
_entity_poly.pdbx_strand_id
1 'polypeptide(L)'
;MKILDGEALHRKAWDIWSGKDSVDDRDFLFAPYGESIVFRSRSEPLPDTHEVWRMRSLLAPVMRREHRERVVKPREFRGWLASLLERHGWVLRSIEQVEPMEMTIRHGRRLTVVDTVFTAQVVDRENADRSYRSGIGRYKAFGCGMLIPQG
;
A
#
# COMPACT_ATOMS: atom_id res chain seq x y z
N MET A 1 -3.67 -12.76 -16.25
CA MET A 1 -3.11 -11.67 -15.43
C MET A 1 -4.21 -10.67 -15.18
N LYS A 2 -4.57 -10.41 -13.92
CA LYS A 2 -5.64 -9.47 -13.57
C LYS A 2 -5.17 -8.04 -13.83
N ILE A 3 -6.05 -7.21 -14.39
CA ILE A 3 -5.79 -5.79 -14.65
C ILE A 3 -6.73 -4.97 -13.77
N LEU A 4 -6.17 -4.06 -12.97
CA LEU A 4 -6.92 -3.10 -12.17
C LEU A 4 -7.03 -1.78 -12.93
N ASP A 5 -8.22 -1.18 -12.91
CA ASP A 5 -8.39 0.20 -13.34
C ASP A 5 -8.13 1.13 -12.15
N GLY A 6 -6.88 1.62 -12.05
CA GLY A 6 -6.46 2.51 -10.98
C GLY A 6 -7.12 3.89 -11.07
N GLU A 7 -7.48 4.36 -12.27
CA GLU A 7 -8.14 5.65 -12.45
C GLU A 7 -9.61 5.59 -12.05
N ALA A 8 -10.32 4.51 -12.39
CA ALA A 8 -11.66 4.26 -11.87
C ALA A 8 -11.65 4.10 -10.35
N LEU A 9 -10.67 3.37 -9.79
CA LEU A 9 -10.53 3.20 -8.35
C LEU A 9 -10.27 4.55 -7.65
N HIS A 10 -9.39 5.38 -8.20
CA HIS A 10 -9.14 6.74 -7.72
C HIS A 10 -10.42 7.57 -7.72
N ARG A 11 -11.11 7.68 -8.87
CA ARG A 11 -12.35 8.46 -8.98
C ARG A 11 -13.40 8.00 -7.98
N LYS A 12 -13.67 6.69 -7.92
CA LYS A 12 -14.62 6.12 -6.96
C LYS A 12 -14.26 6.45 -5.51
N ALA A 13 -12.99 6.43 -5.15
CA ALA A 13 -12.55 6.79 -3.80
C ALA A 13 -12.76 8.28 -3.47
N TRP A 14 -12.57 9.16 -4.46
CA TRP A 14 -12.80 10.59 -4.33
C TRP A 14 -14.29 10.97 -4.31
N ASP A 15 -15.11 10.29 -5.11
CA ASP A 15 -16.56 10.48 -5.12
C ASP A 15 -17.18 10.13 -3.76
N ILE A 16 -16.69 9.06 -3.12
CA ILE A 16 -17.14 8.64 -1.78
C ILE A 16 -16.75 9.66 -0.71
N TRP A 17 -15.57 10.28 -0.81
CA TRP A 17 -15.04 11.13 0.26
C TRP A 17 -15.68 12.51 0.36
N SER A 18 -16.26 13.06 -0.72
CA SER A 18 -17.05 14.31 -0.77
C SER A 18 -16.75 15.40 0.28
N GLY A 19 -15.47 15.68 0.53
CA GLY A 19 -15.01 16.63 1.56
C GLY A 19 -13.76 17.44 1.19
N LYS A 20 -13.91 18.47 0.33
CA LYS A 20 -12.97 19.59 0.04
C LYS A 20 -11.70 19.34 -0.82
N ASP A 21 -11.75 19.97 -2.00
CA ASP A 21 -10.82 20.85 -2.74
C ASP A 21 -9.33 20.52 -3.04
N SER A 22 -8.66 19.51 -2.50
CA SER A 22 -7.29 19.19 -2.96
C SER A 22 -6.80 17.77 -2.66
N VAL A 23 -6.03 17.17 -3.58
CA VAL A 23 -5.29 15.90 -3.39
C VAL A 23 -4.31 15.98 -2.21
N ASP A 24 -3.82 17.16 -1.90
CA ASP A 24 -2.85 17.41 -0.83
C ASP A 24 -3.50 17.47 0.56
N ASP A 25 -4.79 17.82 0.64
CA ASP A 25 -5.57 17.87 1.89
C ASP A 25 -6.26 16.53 2.21
N ARG A 26 -5.93 15.49 1.43
CA ARG A 26 -6.50 14.15 1.60
C ARG A 26 -6.13 13.57 2.97
N ASP A 27 -7.16 13.35 3.78
CA ASP A 27 -7.05 12.81 5.14
C ASP A 27 -7.26 11.29 5.21
N PHE A 28 -7.28 10.56 4.08
CA PHE A 28 -7.54 9.12 4.08
C PHE A 28 -6.57 8.30 3.22
N LEU A 29 -6.47 7.00 3.51
CA LEU A 29 -5.97 5.94 2.64
C LEU A 29 -7.15 5.14 2.10
N PHE A 30 -6.96 4.50 0.94
CA PHE A 30 -7.89 3.51 0.43
C PHE A 30 -7.13 2.37 -0.25
N ALA A 31 -7.78 1.24 -0.42
CA ALA A 31 -7.27 0.10 -1.19
C ALA A 31 -8.43 -0.79 -1.67
N PRO A 32 -8.25 -1.52 -2.78
CA PRO A 32 -9.22 -2.53 -3.20
C PRO A 32 -9.16 -3.73 -2.24
N TYR A 33 -10.33 -4.26 -1.88
CA TYR A 33 -10.46 -5.45 -1.04
C TYR A 33 -11.60 -6.34 -1.54
N GLY A 34 -11.26 -7.38 -2.29
CA GLY A 34 -12.26 -8.16 -3.02
C GLY A 34 -12.98 -7.30 -4.06
N GLU A 35 -14.30 -7.19 -3.96
CA GLU A 35 -15.16 -6.34 -4.80
C GLU A 35 -15.42 -4.95 -4.19
N SER A 36 -14.90 -4.70 -2.99
CA SER A 36 -15.11 -3.46 -2.23
C SER A 36 -13.86 -2.58 -2.20
N ILE A 37 -14.03 -1.34 -1.72
CA ILE A 37 -12.94 -0.43 -1.36
C ILE A 37 -12.95 -0.28 0.15
N VAL A 38 -11.79 -0.47 0.77
CA VAL A 38 -11.60 -0.13 2.18
C VAL A 38 -10.97 1.24 2.29
N PHE A 39 -11.36 1.98 3.33
CA PHE A 39 -10.85 3.30 3.65
C PHE A 39 -10.27 3.30 5.05
N ARG A 40 -9.29 4.17 5.29
CA ARG A 40 -8.78 4.47 6.62
C ARG A 40 -8.48 5.95 6.73
N SER A 41 -8.92 6.59 7.80
CA SER A 41 -8.51 7.96 8.10
C SER A 41 -7.03 8.00 8.50
N ARG A 42 -6.32 9.05 8.10
CA ARG A 42 -4.95 9.35 8.56
C ARG A 42 -4.91 9.77 10.03
N SER A 43 -6.06 10.04 10.65
CA SER A 43 -6.18 10.24 12.10
C SER A 43 -6.35 8.94 12.87
N GLU A 44 -6.60 7.81 12.19
CA GLU A 44 -6.80 6.51 12.83
C GLU A 44 -5.46 5.89 13.22
N PRO A 45 -5.13 5.80 14.52
CA PRO A 45 -3.84 5.28 14.95
C PRO A 45 -3.74 3.77 14.70
N LEU A 46 -2.52 3.28 14.66
CA LEU A 46 -2.26 1.84 14.76
C LEU A 46 -2.81 1.35 16.11
N PRO A 47 -3.63 0.29 16.18
CA PRO A 47 -4.14 -0.20 17.46
C PRO A 47 -3.01 -0.75 18.36
N ASP A 48 -3.11 -0.56 19.68
CA ASP A 48 -2.08 -0.95 20.67
C ASP A 48 -2.07 -2.44 21.00
N THR A 49 -2.94 -3.24 20.39
CA THR A 49 -3.24 -4.61 20.83
C THR A 49 -2.29 -5.69 20.34
N HIS A 50 -1.50 -5.43 19.29
CA HIS A 50 -0.63 -6.46 18.69
C HIS A 50 0.77 -5.92 18.41
N GLU A 51 1.78 -6.73 18.72
CA GLU A 51 3.15 -6.50 18.24
C GLU A 51 3.41 -7.12 16.87
N VAL A 52 2.74 -8.24 16.56
CA VAL A 52 2.86 -8.97 15.31
C VAL A 52 1.53 -8.91 14.56
N TRP A 53 1.60 -8.48 13.30
CA TRP A 53 0.46 -8.17 12.47
C TRP A 53 0.50 -8.97 11.19
N ARG A 54 -0.58 -9.71 10.93
CA ARG A 54 -0.88 -10.22 9.60
C ARG A 54 -1.58 -9.12 8.81
N MET A 55 -1.09 -8.82 7.60
CA MET A 55 -1.56 -7.69 6.80
C MET A 55 -1.66 -8.04 5.33
N ARG A 56 -2.61 -7.39 4.65
CA ARG A 56 -2.70 -7.31 3.19
C ARG A 56 -2.34 -5.91 2.73
N SER A 57 -1.60 -5.78 1.63
CA SER A 57 -1.33 -4.51 0.98
C SER A 57 -1.16 -4.71 -0.52
N LEU A 58 -1.83 -3.85 -1.30
CA LEU A 58 -1.49 -3.67 -2.71
C LEU A 58 -0.24 -2.79 -2.80
N LEU A 59 0.80 -3.26 -3.49
CA LEU A 59 2.09 -2.58 -3.56
C LEU A 59 2.53 -2.40 -5.01
N ALA A 60 3.12 -1.26 -5.33
CA ALA A 60 3.81 -1.05 -6.59
C ALA A 60 5.32 -1.22 -6.35
N PRO A 61 5.91 -2.39 -6.66
CA PRO A 61 7.27 -2.68 -6.24
C PRO A 61 8.27 -2.04 -7.19
N VAL A 62 8.67 -0.82 -6.87
CA VAL A 62 9.63 -0.03 -7.65
C VAL A 62 10.85 0.32 -6.79
N MET A 63 12.02 0.28 -7.43
CA MET A 63 13.26 0.83 -6.91
C MET A 63 13.61 2.08 -7.71
N ARG A 64 13.99 3.14 -7.01
CA ARG A 64 14.49 4.37 -7.63
C ARG A 64 16.00 4.42 -7.50
N ARG A 65 16.68 4.65 -8.63
CA ARG A 65 18.08 5.07 -8.66
C ARG A 65 18.13 6.39 -9.40
N GLU A 66 18.51 7.45 -8.68
CA GLU A 66 18.54 8.83 -9.20
C GLU A 66 17.18 9.24 -9.81
N HIS A 67 17.13 9.43 -11.13
CA HIS A 67 15.95 9.85 -11.88
C HIS A 67 15.20 8.69 -12.57
N ARG A 68 15.62 7.43 -12.37
CA ARG A 68 15.01 6.27 -13.01
C ARG A 68 14.33 5.35 -12.01
N GLU A 69 13.12 4.93 -12.33
CA GLU A 69 12.38 3.88 -11.62
C GLU A 69 12.52 2.55 -12.37
N ARG A 70 12.78 1.47 -11.63
CA ARG A 70 12.78 0.11 -12.13
C ARG A 70 11.83 -0.74 -11.30
N VAL A 71 11.02 -1.55 -11.97
CA VAL A 71 10.20 -2.58 -11.31
C VAL A 71 11.11 -3.63 -10.66
N VAL A 72 10.81 -3.97 -9.40
CA VAL A 72 11.48 -5.02 -8.63
C VAL A 72 11.16 -6.37 -9.26
N LYS A 73 12.18 -7.21 -9.48
CA LYS A 73 11.97 -8.55 -10.02
C LYS A 73 11.37 -9.48 -8.96
N PRO A 74 10.63 -10.54 -9.32
CA PRO A 74 10.04 -11.48 -8.35
C PRO A 74 11.06 -12.01 -7.33
N ARG A 75 12.27 -12.39 -7.79
CA ARG A 75 13.36 -12.86 -6.92
C ARG A 75 13.88 -11.82 -5.91
N GLU A 76 13.67 -10.53 -6.19
CA GLU A 76 14.11 -9.40 -5.36
C GLU A 76 13.00 -8.94 -4.41
N PHE A 77 11.76 -9.39 -4.62
CA PHE A 77 10.58 -8.85 -3.95
C PHE A 77 10.64 -8.98 -2.43
N ARG A 78 11.06 -10.13 -1.91
CA ARG A 78 11.17 -10.35 -0.45
C ARG A 78 12.14 -9.35 0.19
N GLY A 79 13.33 -9.17 -0.39
CA GLY A 79 14.33 -8.24 0.13
C GLY A 79 13.86 -6.79 0.02
N TRP A 80 13.20 -6.44 -1.09
CA TRP A 80 12.59 -5.13 -1.27
C TRP A 80 11.49 -4.83 -0.23
N LEU A 81 10.60 -5.79 0.03
CA LEU A 81 9.51 -5.65 1.01
C LEU A 81 10.07 -5.53 2.42
N ALA A 82 11.04 -6.38 2.79
CA ALA A 82 11.72 -6.29 4.09
C ALA A 82 12.35 -4.90 4.29
N SER A 83 13.13 -4.43 3.31
CA SER A 83 13.76 -3.10 3.35
C SER A 83 12.72 -1.97 3.40
N LEU A 84 11.57 -2.13 2.73
CA LEU A 84 10.48 -1.16 2.78
C LEU A 84 9.87 -1.09 4.18
N LEU A 85 9.58 -2.24 4.78
CA LEU A 85 9.00 -2.35 6.12
C LEU A 85 9.94 -1.81 7.20
N GLU A 86 11.24 -2.10 7.11
CA GLU A 86 12.24 -1.63 8.08
C GLU A 86 12.31 -0.10 8.15
N ARG A 87 12.24 0.58 7.01
CA ARG A 87 12.18 2.06 6.95
C ARG A 87 10.93 2.65 7.60
N HIS A 88 9.93 1.82 7.86
CA HIS A 88 8.62 2.19 8.39
C HIS A 88 8.36 1.62 9.78
N GLY A 89 9.39 1.12 10.49
CA GLY A 89 9.25 0.63 11.86
C GLY A 89 8.72 -0.79 12.00
N TRP A 90 8.76 -1.56 10.91
CA TRP A 90 8.30 -2.96 10.85
C TRP A 90 9.44 -3.90 10.48
N VAL A 91 9.41 -5.13 10.98
CA VAL A 91 10.27 -6.23 10.51
C VAL A 91 9.41 -7.29 9.85
N LEU A 92 9.76 -7.65 8.61
CA LEU A 92 9.08 -8.73 7.88
C LEU A 92 9.36 -10.08 8.54
N ARG A 93 8.30 -10.83 8.88
CA ARG A 93 8.40 -12.19 9.43
C ARG A 93 8.18 -13.25 8.36
N SER A 94 7.09 -13.13 7.59
CA SER A 94 6.76 -14.07 6.53
C SER A 94 6.00 -13.37 5.41
N ILE A 95 6.02 -13.98 4.22
CA ILE A 95 5.15 -13.62 3.10
C ILE A 95 4.29 -14.85 2.82
N GLU A 96 2.98 -14.67 2.83
CA GLU A 96 2.01 -15.74 2.65
C GLU A 96 1.49 -15.76 1.21
N GLN A 97 1.29 -14.59 0.61
CA GLN A 97 0.79 -14.45 -0.75
C GLN A 97 1.47 -13.29 -1.47
N VAL A 98 1.76 -13.51 -2.75
CA VAL A 98 2.27 -12.51 -3.69
C VAL A 98 1.54 -12.74 -5.01
N GLU A 99 0.59 -11.87 -5.34
CA GLU A 99 -0.18 -11.97 -6.58
C GLU A 99 0.17 -10.79 -7.50
N PRO A 100 0.96 -11.01 -8.58
CA PRO A 100 1.29 -9.97 -9.53
C PRO A 100 0.09 -9.58 -10.40
N MET A 101 -0.07 -8.28 -10.63
CA MET A 101 -1.14 -7.69 -11.42
C MET A 101 -0.61 -6.52 -12.25
N GLU A 102 -1.39 -6.11 -13.24
CA GLU A 102 -1.21 -4.80 -13.86
C GLU A 102 -2.24 -3.81 -13.33
N MET A 103 -1.87 -2.54 -13.26
CA MET A 103 -2.78 -1.44 -12.99
C MET A 103 -2.65 -0.39 -14.07
N THR A 104 -3.77 -0.05 -14.71
CA THR A 104 -3.83 1.10 -15.62
C THR A 104 -4.04 2.36 -14.79
N ILE A 105 -3.24 3.40 -15.06
CA ILE A 105 -3.37 4.74 -14.47
C ILE A 105 -3.58 5.77 -15.58
N ARG A 106 -3.67 7.06 -15.20
CA ARG A 106 -3.89 8.20 -16.12
C ARG A 106 -3.10 8.09 -17.44
N HIS A 107 -3.77 8.48 -18.52
CA HIS A 107 -3.24 8.44 -19.89
C HIS A 107 -2.86 7.04 -20.38
N GLY A 108 -3.49 5.99 -19.84
CA GLY A 108 -3.28 4.61 -20.28
C GLY A 108 -1.94 3.99 -19.87
N ARG A 109 -1.16 4.67 -19.02
CA ARG A 109 0.10 4.12 -18.50
C ARG A 109 -0.19 2.89 -17.63
N ARG A 110 0.60 1.83 -17.81
CA ARG A 110 0.50 0.61 -16.98
C ARG A 110 1.58 0.58 -15.91
N LEU A 111 1.21 0.08 -14.74
CA LEU A 111 2.10 -0.19 -13.61
C LEU A 111 2.01 -1.66 -13.24
N THR A 112 3.16 -2.25 -12.90
CA THR A 112 3.17 -3.51 -12.16
C THR A 112 2.80 -3.22 -10.71
N VAL A 113 1.78 -3.92 -10.21
CA VAL A 113 1.40 -3.93 -8.79
C VAL A 113 1.31 -5.36 -8.31
N VAL A 114 1.36 -5.55 -7.00
CA VAL A 114 1.37 -6.86 -6.36
C VAL A 114 0.46 -6.81 -5.15
N ASP A 115 -0.57 -7.64 -5.14
CA ASP A 115 -1.38 -7.85 -3.96
C ASP A 115 -0.67 -8.84 -3.04
N THR A 116 -0.35 -8.39 -1.83
CA THR A 116 0.58 -9.10 -0.95
C THR A 116 -0.07 -9.33 0.40
N VAL A 117 0.00 -10.57 0.88
CA VAL A 117 -0.33 -10.92 2.28
C VAL A 117 0.94 -11.34 2.98
N PHE A 118 1.21 -10.73 4.13
CA PHE A 118 2.44 -10.93 4.88
C PHE A 118 2.24 -10.70 6.37
N THR A 119 3.14 -11.27 7.17
CA THR A 119 3.21 -11.01 8.60
C THR A 119 4.42 -10.14 8.91
N ALA A 120 4.22 -9.07 9.68
CA ALA A 120 5.28 -8.17 10.13
C ALA A 120 5.16 -7.84 11.62
N GLN A 121 6.29 -7.56 12.26
CA GLN A 121 6.36 -7.16 13.66
C GLN A 121 6.69 -5.67 13.78
N VAL A 122 6.03 -4.98 14.69
CA VAL A 122 6.39 -3.61 15.09
C VAL A 122 7.69 -3.64 15.89
N VAL A 123 8.69 -2.87 15.46
CA VAL A 123 9.96 -2.68 16.18
C VAL A 123 10.23 -1.22 16.55
N ASP A 124 9.58 -0.29 15.84
CA ASP A 124 9.53 1.14 16.16
C ASP A 124 8.08 1.57 16.07
N ARG A 125 7.45 1.76 17.23
CA ARG A 125 6.02 2.03 17.35
C ARG A 125 5.61 3.35 16.71
N GLU A 126 6.42 4.40 16.87
CA GLU A 126 6.09 5.72 16.34
C GLU A 126 6.13 5.71 14.80
N ASN A 127 7.16 5.10 14.22
CA ASN A 127 7.29 5.01 12.77
C ASN A 127 6.27 4.01 12.17
N ALA A 128 5.97 2.92 12.89
CA ALA A 128 4.91 1.98 12.51
C ALA A 128 3.54 2.67 12.47
N ASP A 129 3.19 3.43 13.51
CA ASP A 129 1.94 4.20 13.56
C ASP A 129 1.87 5.26 12.45
N ARG A 130 2.96 6.01 12.24
CA ARG A 130 3.05 6.99 11.14
C ARG A 130 2.82 6.33 9.79
N SER A 131 3.46 5.19 9.53
CA SER A 131 3.34 4.46 8.26
C SER A 131 2.00 3.77 8.09
N TYR A 132 1.35 3.32 9.16
CA TYR A 132 -0.01 2.79 9.14
C TYR A 132 -1.02 3.86 8.68
N ARG A 133 -0.87 5.08 9.21
CA ARG A 133 -1.67 6.26 8.88
C ARG A 133 -1.38 6.81 7.48
N SER A 134 -0.12 6.90 7.08
CA SER A 134 0.26 7.52 5.79
C SER A 134 0.38 6.55 4.63
N GLY A 135 0.43 5.24 4.90
CA GLY A 135 0.73 4.19 3.95
C GLY A 135 2.22 4.08 3.62
N ILE A 136 2.62 2.97 3.02
CA ILE A 136 3.99 2.66 2.60
C ILE A 136 4.14 2.68 1.07
N GLY A 137 5.36 2.84 0.57
CA GLY A 137 5.64 2.75 -0.87
C GLY A 137 4.99 3.86 -1.72
N ARG A 138 4.77 3.58 -3.01
CA ARG A 138 4.36 4.56 -4.03
C ARG A 138 2.92 4.32 -4.51
N TYR A 139 2.41 5.28 -5.29
CA TYR A 139 1.11 5.19 -5.98
C TYR A 139 -0.12 5.10 -5.04
N LYS A 140 -0.02 5.74 -3.86
CA LYS A 140 -1.10 5.82 -2.86
C LYS A 140 -2.38 6.50 -3.35
N ALA A 141 -2.25 7.36 -4.36
CA ALA A 141 -3.39 7.97 -5.05
C ALA A 141 -4.25 6.95 -5.81
N PHE A 142 -3.72 5.74 -6.06
CA PHE A 142 -4.40 4.66 -6.79
C PHE A 142 -4.60 3.41 -5.91
N GLY A 143 -4.63 3.59 -4.58
CA GLY A 143 -4.96 2.51 -3.64
C GLY A 143 -3.80 1.61 -3.22
N CYS A 144 -2.56 1.96 -3.58
CA CYS A 144 -1.38 1.23 -3.14
C CYS A 144 -0.89 1.69 -1.75
N GLY A 145 -0.25 0.79 -1.01
CA GLY A 145 0.51 1.12 0.19
C GLY A 145 -0.29 1.16 1.49
N MET A 146 -1.60 0.94 1.44
CA MET A 146 -2.42 0.83 2.65
C MET A 146 -2.18 -0.53 3.31
N LEU A 147 -1.71 -0.53 4.57
CA LEU A 147 -1.56 -1.73 5.39
C LEU A 147 -2.91 -2.16 5.97
N ILE A 148 -3.53 -3.21 5.47
CA ILE A 148 -4.85 -3.67 5.93
C ILE A 148 -4.64 -4.84 6.90
N PRO A 149 -4.91 -4.70 8.22
CA PRO A 149 -4.88 -5.83 9.14
C PRO A 149 -5.78 -6.97 8.65
N GLN A 150 -5.32 -8.19 8.81
CA GLN A 150 -6.11 -9.40 8.57
C GLN A 150 -6.35 -10.04 9.92
N GLY A 151 -7.62 -10.16 10.31
CA GLY A 151 -8.03 -10.91 11.49
C GLY A 151 -7.72 -12.39 11.38
#